data_AF-A0A920J5D3-F1
#
_entry.id   AF-A0A920J5D3-F1
#
_cell.length_a   1.000
_cell.length_b   1.000
_cell.length_c   1.000
_cell.angle_alpha   90.00
_cell.angle_beta   90.00
_cell.angle_gamma   90.00
#
_symmetry.space_group_name_H-M   'P 1'
#
loop_
_entity.id
_entity.type
_entity.pdbx_description
1 polymer ?
#
loop_
_entity_poly.entity_id
_entity_poly.type
_entity_poly.pdbx_seq_one_letter_code
_entity_poly.pdbx_strand_id
1 'polypeptide(L)'
;MSKNPIKKILRSGEGKKLKLLQDLVPDINELEQDFEKLSDEDLRAKTSEFKSRVTQGEGVNSLIIEAFAVVREASKRVLGQRHYDVQLIGGAALHFGWVAEMKTGEGKTLTSTLPIYLNALSGKGVHVVTVNDYLATRDAEWMGQIYKWLG
;
A
#
# COMPACT_ATOMS: atom_id res chain seq x y z
N MET A 1 34.23 -12.01 15.33
CA MET A 1 33.23 -11.07 14.77
C MET A 1 32.54 -10.34 15.92
N SER A 2 32.88 -9.08 16.16
CA SER A 2 32.35 -8.30 17.29
C SER A 2 30.83 -8.06 17.12
N LYS A 3 30.03 -8.59 18.05
CA LYS A 3 28.59 -8.30 18.13
C LYS A 3 28.44 -6.87 18.65
N ASN A 4 28.25 -5.91 17.75
CA ASN A 4 28.05 -4.50 18.10
C ASN A 4 26.75 -4.35 18.94
N PRO A 5 26.84 -3.98 20.24
CA PRO A 5 25.68 -3.90 21.14
C PRO A 5 24.67 -2.85 20.68
N ILE A 6 25.13 -1.79 20.00
CA ILE A 6 24.28 -0.74 19.43
C ILE A 6 23.37 -1.32 18.35
N LYS A 7 23.89 -2.20 17.49
CA LYS A 7 23.08 -2.92 16.47
C LYS A 7 22.01 -3.81 17.13
N LYS A 8 22.31 -4.44 18.26
CA LYS A 8 21.34 -5.29 18.96
C LYS A 8 20.22 -4.47 19.61
N ILE A 9 20.54 -3.30 20.13
CA ILE A 9 19.58 -2.36 20.70
C ILE A 9 18.69 -1.75 19.60
N LEU A 10 19.29 -1.28 18.50
CA LEU A 10 18.55 -0.70 17.36
C LEU A 10 17.59 -1.71 16.73
N ARG A 11 17.98 -2.98 16.64
CA ARG A 11 17.15 -4.06 16.05
C ARG A 11 16.19 -4.71 17.04
N SER A 12 16.24 -4.33 18.32
CA SER A 12 15.36 -4.86 19.35
C SER A 12 13.91 -4.45 19.04
N GLY A 13 13.07 -5.43 18.71
CA GLY A 13 11.65 -5.19 18.35
C GLY A 13 11.36 -5.14 16.85
N GLU A 14 12.36 -5.05 15.97
CA GLU A 14 12.16 -5.12 14.50
C GLU A 14 11.44 -6.41 14.09
N GLY A 15 11.84 -7.55 14.67
CA GLY A 15 11.22 -8.85 14.35
C GLY A 15 9.75 -8.94 14.75
N LYS A 16 9.34 -8.29 15.85
CA LYS A 16 7.92 -8.25 16.25
C LYS A 16 7.10 -7.34 15.32
N LYS A 17 7.64 -6.17 14.98
CA LYS A 17 7.03 -5.24 14.03
C LYS A 17 6.85 -5.87 12.65
N LEU A 18 7.89 -6.52 12.13
CA LEU A 18 7.84 -7.21 10.85
C LEU A 18 6.77 -8.32 10.86
N LYS A 19 6.71 -9.11 11.94
CA LYS A 19 5.72 -10.18 12.07
C LYS A 19 4.29 -9.62 12.00
N LEU A 20 3.99 -8.53 12.71
CA LEU A 20 2.67 -7.89 12.65
C LEU A 20 2.27 -7.47 11.23
N LEU A 21 3.22 -6.99 10.42
CA LEU A 21 2.94 -6.63 9.03
C LEU A 21 2.78 -7.86 8.12
N GLN A 22 3.55 -8.93 8.39
CA GLN A 22 3.43 -10.20 7.67
C GLN A 22 2.07 -10.86 7.93
N ASP A 23 1.54 -10.73 9.15
CA ASP A 23 0.26 -11.31 9.55
C ASP A 23 -0.93 -10.68 8.79
N LEU A 24 -0.76 -9.51 8.15
CA LEU A 24 -1.79 -8.89 7.27
C LEU A 24 -1.88 -9.53 5.88
N VAL A 25 -0.81 -10.18 5.42
CA VAL A 25 -0.70 -10.67 4.04
C VAL A 25 -1.73 -11.77 3.72
N PRO A 26 -1.95 -12.78 4.59
CA PRO A 26 -2.98 -13.81 4.35
C PRO A 26 -4.36 -13.19 4.14
N ASP A 27 -4.79 -12.27 5.01
CA ASP A 27 -6.11 -11.65 4.92
C ASP A 27 -6.28 -10.85 3.60
N ILE A 28 -5.23 -10.14 3.16
CA ILE A 28 -5.25 -9.44 1.87
C ILE A 28 -5.32 -10.42 0.70
N ASN A 29 -4.58 -11.54 0.78
CA ASN A 29 -4.56 -12.58 -0.25
C ASN A 29 -5.91 -13.31 -0.34
N GLU A 30 -6.62 -13.50 0.77
CA GLU A 30 -7.94 -14.13 0.80
C GLU A 30 -8.98 -13.32 0.02
N LEU A 31 -8.94 -11.98 0.11
CA LEU A 31 -9.84 -11.10 -0.64
C LEU A 31 -9.58 -11.09 -2.15
N GLU A 32 -8.41 -11.53 -2.61
CA GLU A 32 -8.03 -11.45 -4.03
C GLU A 32 -9.02 -12.20 -4.93
N GLN A 33 -9.44 -13.40 -4.54
CA GLN A 33 -10.37 -14.20 -5.35
C GLN A 33 -11.75 -13.54 -5.49
N ASP A 34 -12.19 -12.81 -4.48
CA ASP A 34 -13.48 -12.14 -4.51
C ASP A 34 -13.41 -10.84 -5.31
N PHE A 35 -12.28 -10.14 -5.24
CA PHE A 35 -12.09 -8.88 -5.96
C PHE A 35 -11.80 -9.12 -7.44
N GLU A 36 -11.14 -10.22 -7.79
CA GLU A 36 -10.97 -10.64 -9.18
C GLU A 36 -12.32 -10.87 -9.90
N LYS A 37 -13.36 -11.29 -9.17
CA LYS A 37 -14.71 -11.52 -9.71
C LYS A 37 -15.51 -10.23 -9.89
N LEU A 38 -15.09 -9.11 -9.29
CA LEU A 38 -15.81 -7.85 -9.39
C LEU A 38 -15.72 -7.28 -10.80
N SER A 39 -16.79 -6.63 -11.26
CA SER A 39 -16.73 -5.78 -12.44
C SER A 39 -15.79 -4.58 -12.21
N ASP A 40 -15.39 -3.91 -13.28
CA ASP A 40 -14.60 -2.68 -13.16
C ASP A 40 -15.40 -1.60 -12.40
N GLU A 41 -16.70 -1.52 -12.64
CA GLU A 41 -17.62 -0.62 -11.94
C GLU A 41 -17.67 -0.91 -10.44
N ASP A 42 -17.82 -2.18 -10.05
CA ASP A 42 -17.93 -2.59 -8.65
C ASP A 42 -16.61 -2.36 -7.90
N LEU A 43 -15.46 -2.66 -8.52
CA LEU A 43 -14.16 -2.45 -7.89
C LEU A 43 -13.88 -0.95 -7.68
N ARG A 44 -14.27 -0.09 -8.63
CA ARG A 44 -14.17 1.37 -8.49
C ARG A 44 -15.15 1.91 -7.45
N ALA A 45 -16.34 1.33 -7.34
CA ALA A 45 -17.32 1.72 -6.34
C ALA A 45 -16.83 1.54 -4.89
N LYS A 46 -15.85 0.64 -4.67
CA LYS A 46 -15.18 0.50 -3.37
C LYS A 46 -14.55 1.79 -2.86
N THR A 47 -14.05 2.66 -3.73
CA THR A 47 -13.49 3.96 -3.31
C THR A 47 -14.56 4.83 -2.66
N SER A 48 -15.76 4.88 -3.24
CA SER A 48 -16.90 5.61 -2.67
C SER A 48 -17.38 5.00 -1.36
N GLU A 49 -17.43 3.67 -1.28
CA GLU A 49 -17.76 2.91 -0.07
C GLU A 49 -16.79 3.25 1.08
N PHE A 50 -15.49 3.16 0.83
CA PHE A 50 -14.46 3.41 1.82
C PHE A 50 -14.43 4.88 2.26
N LYS A 51 -14.56 5.84 1.32
CA LYS A 51 -14.69 7.27 1.68
C LYS A 51 -15.90 7.48 2.60
N SER A 52 -17.05 6.87 2.30
CA SER A 52 -18.25 6.96 3.14
C SER A 52 -17.97 6.42 4.56
N ARG A 53 -17.38 5.22 4.67
CA ARG A 53 -17.01 4.61 5.95
C ARG A 53 -16.10 5.51 6.78
N VAL A 54 -15.07 6.10 6.17
CA VAL A 54 -14.17 7.06 6.84
C VAL A 54 -14.92 8.31 7.31
N THR A 55 -15.82 8.87 6.48
CA THR A 55 -16.62 10.04 6.89
C THR A 55 -17.59 9.75 8.02
N GLN A 56 -18.00 8.48 8.18
CA GLN A 56 -18.84 8.02 9.28
C GLN A 56 -18.05 7.72 10.56
N GLY A 57 -16.73 7.93 10.55
CA GLY A 57 -15.86 7.81 11.73
C GLY A 57 -15.06 6.51 11.79
N GLU A 58 -15.14 5.65 10.78
CA GLU A 58 -14.24 4.49 10.70
C GLU A 58 -12.79 4.96 10.50
N GLY A 59 -11.88 4.43 11.31
CA GLY A 59 -10.46 4.79 11.23
C GLY A 59 -9.82 4.22 9.97
N VAL A 60 -9.04 5.04 9.24
CA VAL A 60 -8.38 4.61 7.99
C VAL A 60 -7.61 3.29 8.16
N ASN A 61 -6.98 3.06 9.31
CA ASN A 61 -6.21 1.84 9.57
C ASN A 61 -7.05 0.55 9.51
N SER A 62 -8.36 0.58 9.82
CA SER A 62 -9.20 -0.62 9.73
C SER A 62 -9.45 -1.05 8.29
N LEU A 63 -9.31 -0.14 7.33
CA LEU A 63 -9.52 -0.39 5.91
C LEU A 63 -8.29 -0.97 5.21
N ILE A 64 -7.16 -1.16 5.90
CA ILE A 64 -5.89 -1.52 5.26
C ILE A 64 -5.99 -2.79 4.42
N ILE A 65 -6.68 -3.83 4.91
CA ILE A 65 -6.82 -5.12 4.24
C ILE A 65 -7.62 -4.94 2.93
N GLU A 66 -8.83 -4.39 3.03
CA GLU A 66 -9.72 -4.20 1.88
C GLU A 66 -9.14 -3.21 0.87
N ALA A 67 -8.57 -2.10 1.33
CA ALA A 67 -7.97 -1.09 0.45
C ALA A 67 -6.74 -1.62 -0.29
N PHE A 68 -5.90 -2.43 0.35
CA PHE A 68 -4.73 -3.02 -0.31
C PHE A 68 -5.15 -4.07 -1.34
N ALA A 69 -6.18 -4.85 -1.05
CA ALA A 69 -6.76 -5.78 -2.02
C ALA A 69 -7.33 -5.04 -3.24
N VAL A 70 -8.06 -3.92 -3.04
CA VAL A 70 -8.57 -3.08 -4.15
C VAL A 70 -7.43 -2.56 -5.01
N VAL A 71 -6.39 -2.00 -4.40
CA VAL A 71 -5.26 -1.42 -5.14
C VAL A 71 -4.47 -2.49 -5.88
N ARG A 72 -4.29 -3.68 -5.29
CA ARG A 72 -3.63 -4.80 -5.97
C ARG A 72 -4.39 -5.21 -7.22
N GLU A 73 -5.70 -5.40 -7.11
CA GLU A 73 -6.53 -5.81 -8.24
C GLU A 73 -6.58 -4.71 -9.32
N ALA A 74 -6.72 -3.44 -8.92
CA ALA A 74 -6.65 -2.31 -9.84
C ALA A 74 -5.29 -2.25 -10.56
N SER A 75 -4.17 -2.48 -9.86
CA SER A 75 -2.85 -2.53 -10.47
C SER A 75 -2.70 -3.67 -11.48
N LYS A 76 -3.27 -4.85 -11.16
CA LYS A 76 -3.31 -6.00 -12.09
C LYS A 76 -4.09 -5.65 -13.35
N ARG A 77 -5.26 -5.01 -13.24
CA ARG A 77 -6.10 -4.62 -14.40
C ARG A 77 -5.49 -3.49 -15.23
N VAL A 78 -4.97 -2.45 -14.58
CA VAL A 78 -4.55 -1.21 -15.24
C VAL A 78 -3.10 -1.30 -15.75
N LEU A 79 -2.19 -1.90 -14.98
CA LEU A 79 -0.77 -1.96 -15.31
C LEU A 79 -0.28 -3.37 -15.66
N GLY A 80 -1.10 -4.41 -15.50
CA GLY A 80 -0.66 -5.79 -15.65
C GLY A 80 0.29 -6.24 -14.54
N GLN A 81 0.33 -5.52 -13.41
CA GLN A 81 1.28 -5.76 -12.33
C GLN A 81 0.55 -6.12 -11.04
N ARG A 82 0.65 -7.38 -10.61
CA ARG A 82 0.16 -7.83 -9.30
C ARG A 82 1.21 -7.53 -8.23
N HIS A 83 0.82 -6.91 -7.12
CA HIS A 83 1.73 -6.74 -5.97
C HIS A 83 2.15 -8.07 -5.37
N TYR A 84 3.45 -8.23 -5.13
CA TYR A 84 4.01 -9.31 -4.31
C TYR A 84 3.76 -9.07 -2.82
N ASP A 85 3.83 -10.13 -2.03
CA ASP A 85 3.60 -10.07 -0.58
C ASP A 85 4.59 -9.14 0.14
N VAL A 86 5.85 -9.10 -0.31
CA VAL A 86 6.85 -8.16 0.21
C VAL A 86 6.49 -6.69 -0.05
N GLN A 87 5.74 -6.42 -1.13
CA GLN A 87 5.25 -5.07 -1.44
C GLN A 87 4.06 -4.72 -0.56
N LEU A 88 3.18 -5.67 -0.21
CA LEU A 88 2.13 -5.45 0.78
C LEU A 88 2.73 -5.08 2.15
N ILE A 89 3.76 -5.83 2.58
CA ILE A 89 4.48 -5.56 3.83
C ILE A 89 5.13 -4.17 3.80
N GLY A 90 5.79 -3.83 2.69
CA GLY A 90 6.39 -2.51 2.50
C GLY A 90 5.36 -1.37 2.52
N GLY A 91 4.21 -1.57 1.88
CA GLY A 91 3.10 -0.62 1.89
C GLY A 91 2.52 -0.41 3.29
N ALA A 92 2.35 -1.49 4.06
CA ALA A 92 1.87 -1.43 5.43
C ALA A 92 2.89 -0.72 6.33
N ALA A 93 4.18 -1.00 6.18
CA ALA A 93 5.24 -0.28 6.91
C ALA A 93 5.18 1.23 6.66
N LEU A 94 5.01 1.66 5.40
CA LEU A 94 4.86 3.07 5.05
C LEU A 94 3.59 3.68 5.65
N HIS A 95 2.46 2.98 5.63
CA HIS A 95 1.21 3.45 6.23
C HIS A 95 1.36 3.69 7.74
N PHE A 96 2.07 2.82 8.46
CA PHE A 96 2.34 2.99 9.90
C PHE A 96 3.49 3.97 10.21
N GLY A 97 3.95 4.75 9.23
CA GLY A 97 4.96 5.79 9.40
C GLY A 97 6.38 5.25 9.59
N TRP A 98 6.67 4.05 9.09
CA TRP A 98 8.01 3.46 9.14
C TRP A 98 8.73 3.62 7.79
N VAL A 99 10.06 3.49 7.82
CA VAL A 99 10.88 3.42 6.62
C VAL A 99 10.89 1.97 6.13
N ALA A 100 10.34 1.73 4.94
CA ALA A 100 10.41 0.43 4.27
C ALA A 100 11.76 0.28 3.53
N GLU A 101 12.70 -0.43 4.13
CA GLU A 101 13.96 -0.78 3.45
C GLU A 101 13.72 -1.91 2.44
N MET A 102 13.60 -1.54 1.17
CA MET A 102 13.43 -2.44 0.04
C MET A 102 14.63 -2.34 -0.91
N LYS A 103 15.08 -3.46 -1.47
CA LYS A 103 16.15 -3.50 -2.48
C LYS A 103 15.67 -2.90 -3.81
N THR A 104 16.62 -2.48 -4.63
CA THR A 104 16.33 -2.06 -6.01
C THR A 104 15.76 -3.25 -6.79
N GLY A 105 14.70 -3.00 -7.56
CA GLY A 105 13.98 -4.04 -8.30
C GLY A 105 12.77 -4.64 -7.56
N GLU A 106 12.61 -4.39 -6.25
CA GLU A 106 11.43 -4.88 -5.49
C GLU A 106 10.16 -4.03 -5.73
N GLY A 107 10.20 -3.10 -6.70
CA GLY A 107 9.03 -2.32 -7.12
C GLY A 107 8.56 -1.28 -6.10
N LYS A 108 9.48 -0.50 -5.51
CA LYS A 108 9.17 0.55 -4.51
C LYS A 108 8.10 1.55 -4.97
N THR A 109 8.14 1.92 -6.25
CA THR A 109 7.15 2.82 -6.87
C THR A 109 5.76 2.19 -6.92
N LEU A 110 5.66 0.89 -7.20
CA LEU A 110 4.39 0.17 -7.15
C LEU A 110 3.92 -0.06 -5.71
N THR A 111 4.83 -0.36 -4.80
CA THR A 111 4.54 -0.52 -3.37
C THR A 111 3.90 0.73 -2.77
N SER A 112 4.33 1.93 -3.18
CA SER A 112 3.82 3.18 -2.60
C SER A 112 2.34 3.41 -2.92
N THR A 113 1.78 2.76 -3.94
CA THR A 113 0.37 2.97 -4.31
C THR A 113 -0.61 2.51 -3.26
N LEU A 114 -0.25 1.46 -2.52
CA LEU A 114 -1.05 0.88 -1.43
C LEU A 114 -1.31 1.92 -0.31
N PRO A 115 -0.29 2.46 0.38
CA PRO A 115 -0.50 3.45 1.43
C PRO A 115 -0.95 4.80 0.89
N ILE A 116 -0.59 5.20 -0.34
CA ILE A 116 -1.06 6.46 -0.93
C ILE A 116 -2.57 6.43 -1.08
N TYR A 117 -3.12 5.38 -1.71
CA TYR A 117 -4.56 5.22 -1.87
C TYR A 117 -5.28 5.20 -0.52
N LEU A 118 -4.83 4.34 0.41
CA LEU A 118 -5.42 4.20 1.74
C LEU A 118 -5.50 5.54 2.49
N ASN A 119 -4.40 6.29 2.54
CA ASN A 119 -4.38 7.56 3.26
C ASN A 119 -5.17 8.66 2.53
N ALA A 120 -5.25 8.61 1.19
CA ALA A 120 -6.03 9.55 0.39
C ALA A 120 -7.54 9.44 0.65
N LEU A 121 -8.04 8.30 1.14
CA LEU A 121 -9.45 8.12 1.53
C LEU A 121 -9.90 9.09 2.63
N SER A 122 -8.96 9.65 3.42
CA SER A 122 -9.26 10.68 4.41
C SER A 122 -9.63 12.04 3.82
N GLY A 123 -9.41 12.25 2.51
CA GLY A 123 -9.66 13.53 1.83
C GLY A 123 -8.65 14.64 2.15
N LYS A 124 -7.61 14.36 2.94
CA LYS A 124 -6.61 15.36 3.37
C LYS A 124 -5.44 15.54 2.39
N GLY A 125 -5.42 14.75 1.31
CA GLY A 125 -4.30 14.69 0.37
C GLY A 125 -3.13 13.85 0.87
N VAL A 126 -2.26 13.45 -0.05
CA VAL A 126 -1.03 12.70 0.22
C VAL A 126 0.09 13.34 -0.60
N HIS A 127 1.22 13.63 0.05
CA HIS A 127 2.40 14.19 -0.62
C HIS A 127 3.44 13.08 -0.82
N VAL A 128 3.83 12.88 -2.08
CA VAL A 128 4.90 11.96 -2.47
C VAL A 128 6.09 12.79 -2.90
N VAL A 129 7.23 12.62 -2.21
CA VAL A 129 8.45 13.38 -2.49
C VAL A 129 9.46 12.48 -3.19
N THR A 130 9.97 12.95 -4.33
CA THR A 130 11.04 12.30 -5.09
C THR A 130 12.30 13.18 -5.04
N VAL A 131 13.41 12.65 -5.54
CA VAL A 131 14.69 13.39 -5.58
C VAL A 131 14.78 14.42 -6.72
N ASN A 132 13.85 14.39 -7.68
CA ASN A 132 13.76 15.34 -8.78
C ASN A 132 12.38 15.30 -9.47
N ASP A 133 12.11 16.37 -10.24
CA ASP A 133 10.85 16.57 -10.96
C ASP A 133 10.58 15.48 -12.01
N TYR A 134 11.62 14.99 -12.68
CA TYR A 134 11.47 13.92 -13.67
C TYR A 134 10.84 12.66 -13.05
N LEU A 135 11.35 12.22 -11.89
CA LEU A 135 10.79 11.07 -11.19
C LEU A 135 9.40 11.37 -10.63
N ALA A 136 9.14 12.61 -10.18
CA ALA A 136 7.82 13.01 -9.70
C ALA A 136 6.78 12.89 -10.83
N THR A 137 7.06 13.48 -12.00
CA THR A 137 6.17 13.45 -13.16
C THR A 137 5.99 12.02 -13.67
N ARG A 138 7.08 11.27 -13.86
CA ARG A 138 7.01 9.87 -14.31
C ARG A 138 6.15 9.02 -13.38
N ASP A 139 6.39 9.10 -12.07
CA ASP A 139 5.67 8.26 -11.10
C ASP A 139 4.21 8.70 -10.96
N ALA A 140 3.93 10.01 -11.03
CA ALA A 140 2.56 10.53 -11.05
C ALA A 140 1.78 10.13 -12.31
N GLU A 141 2.41 10.09 -13.49
CA GLU A 141 1.77 9.63 -14.73
C GLU A 141 1.60 8.12 -14.74
N TRP A 142 2.59 7.37 -14.28
CA TRP A 142 2.56 5.92 -14.31
C TRP A 142 1.64 5.34 -13.23
N MET A 143 1.93 5.59 -11.95
CA MET A 143 1.11 5.08 -10.85
C MET A 143 -0.23 5.80 -10.75
N GLY A 144 -0.31 7.05 -11.21
CA GLY A 144 -1.57 7.80 -11.23
C GLY A 144 -2.65 7.21 -12.13
N GLN A 145 -2.30 6.29 -13.04
CA GLN A 145 -3.30 5.51 -13.79
C GLN A 145 -4.18 4.69 -12.84
N ILE A 146 -3.59 4.09 -11.79
CA ILE A 146 -4.35 3.32 -10.79
C ILE A 146 -5.31 4.24 -10.03
N TYR A 147 -4.84 5.39 -9.53
CA TYR A 147 -5.68 6.31 -8.77
C TYR A 147 -6.80 6.92 -9.63
N LYS A 148 -6.49 7.36 -10.85
CA LYS A 148 -7.50 7.92 -11.77
C LYS A 148 -8.56 6.89 -12.14
N TRP A 149 -8.16 5.63 -12.27
CA TRP A 149 -9.10 4.55 -12.53
C TRP A 149 -10.01 4.29 -11.32
N LEU A 150 -9.45 4.24 -10.10
CA LEU A 150 -10.21 4.04 -8.86
C LEU A 150 -11.11 5.24 -8.45
N GLY A 151 -10.74 6.48 -8.82
CA GLY A 151 -11.47 7.71 -8.47
C GLY A 151 -11.05 8.29 -7.12
#